data_AF-A0A446CFN1-F1
#
_entry.id   AF-A0A446CFN1-F1
#
_cell.length_a   1.000
_cell.length_b   1.000
_cell.length_c   1.000
_cell.angle_alpha   90.00
_cell.angle_beta   90.00
_cell.angle_gamma   90.00
#
_symmetry.space_group_name_H-M   'P 1'
#
loop_
_entity.id
_entity.type
_entity.pdbx_description
1 polymer ?
#
loop_
_entity_poly.entity_id
_entity_poly.type
_entity_poly.pdbx_seq_one_letter_code
_entity_poly.pdbx_strand_id
1 'polypeptide(L)' 'MENAEDLSYAISKQLAGAYAVSTSYGDIPLDDEMRAAVDAALRPILKRRLNRLIANNQPRAIEHDHHLHD' A
#
# COMPACT_ATOMS: atom_id res chain seq x y z
N MET A 1 5.70 -2.77 -12.48
CA MET A 1 6.37 -2.19 -11.30
C MET A 1 5.30 -1.51 -10.48
N GLU A 2 5.13 -1.89 -9.22
CA GLU A 2 4.19 -1.24 -8.29
C GLU A 2 4.86 0.02 -7.74
N ASN A 3 4.33 1.21 -8.04
CA ASN A 3 4.88 2.48 -7.54
C ASN A 3 4.04 3.04 -6.36
N ALA A 4 4.51 4.11 -5.71
CA ALA A 4 3.82 4.67 -4.53
C ALA A 4 2.45 5.28 -4.87
N GLU A 5 2.28 5.77 -6.10
CA GLU A 5 1.03 6.37 -6.58
C GLU A 5 -0.04 5.28 -6.80
N ASP A 6 0.34 4.14 -7.40
CA ASP A 6 -0.51 2.98 -7.61
C ASP A 6 -1.06 2.46 -6.27
N LEU A 7 -0.21 2.34 -5.25
CA LEU A 7 -0.60 1.89 -3.92
C LEU A 7 -1.51 2.89 -3.21
N SER A 8 -1.21 4.18 -3.30
CA SER A 8 -2.06 5.24 -2.72
C SER A 8 -3.45 5.26 -3.38
N TYR A 9 -3.50 5.11 -4.70
CA TYR A 9 -4.74 5.03 -5.46
C TYR A 9 -5.54 3.76 -5.12
N ALA A 10 -4.87 2.61 -5.04
CA ALA A 10 -5.49 1.34 -4.67
C ALA A 10 -6.17 1.41 -3.29
N ILE A 11 -5.49 1.99 -2.29
CA ILE A 11 -6.03 2.15 -0.93
C ILE A 11 -7.22 3.12 -0.89
N SER A 12 -7.15 4.20 -1.67
CA SER A 12 -8.13 5.30 -1.60
C SER A 12 -9.37 5.08 -2.47
N LYS A 13 -9.25 4.34 -3.57
CA LYS A 13 -10.32 4.21 -4.58
C LYS A 13 -10.71 2.78 -4.90
N GLN A 14 -9.76 1.87 -5.03
CA GLN A 14 -10.06 0.51 -5.53
C GLN A 14 -10.43 -0.46 -4.41
N LEU A 15 -9.79 -0.38 -3.25
CA LEU A 15 -10.07 -1.26 -2.11
C LEU A 15 -11.52 -1.10 -1.62
N ALA A 16 -12.00 0.15 -1.57
CA ALA A 16 -13.39 0.44 -1.21
C ALA A 16 -14.41 0.03 -2.30
N GLY A 17 -13.95 -0.15 -3.54
CA GLY A 17 -14.77 -0.57 -4.67
C GLY A 17 -14.73 -2.08 -4.95
N ALA A 18 -14.05 -2.87 -4.12
CA ALA A 18 -13.97 -4.32 -4.30
C ALA A 18 -15.37 -4.95 -4.16
N TYR A 19 -15.81 -5.68 -5.18
CA TYR A 19 -17.16 -6.24 -5.26
C TYR A 19 -17.18 -7.75 -5.51
N ALA A 20 -16.07 -8.36 -5.91
CA ALA A 20 -15.96 -9.80 -6.13
C ALA A 20 -14.53 -10.31 -5.94
N VAL A 21 -14.41 -11.60 -5.61
CA VAL A 21 -13.17 -12.37 -5.77
C VAL A 21 -13.22 -13.04 -7.13
N SER A 22 -12.27 -12.73 -7.99
CA SER A 22 -12.15 -13.42 -9.26
C SER A 22 -11.50 -14.79 -9.07
N THR A 23 -12.14 -15.83 -9.60
CA THR A 23 -11.64 -17.21 -9.58
C THR A 23 -11.56 -17.77 -10.99
N SER A 24 -10.82 -18.87 -11.18
CA SER A 24 -10.77 -19.56 -12.47
C SER A 24 -12.12 -20.10 -12.95
N TYR A 25 -13.14 -20.13 -12.07
CA TYR A 25 -14.50 -20.60 -12.36
C TYR A 25 -15.51 -19.44 -12.49
N GLY A 26 -15.04 -18.20 -12.44
CA GLY A 26 -15.86 -17.00 -12.46
C GLY A 26 -15.72 -16.19 -11.17
N ASP A 27 -16.52 -15.14 -11.06
CA ASP A 27 -16.44 -14.19 -9.97
C ASP A 27 -17.38 -14.58 -8.83
N ILE A 28 -16.87 -14.53 -7.59
CA ILE A 28 -17.65 -14.71 -6.37
C ILE A 28 -17.96 -13.31 -5.81
N PRO A 29 -19.22 -12.86 -5.82
CA PRO A 29 -19.59 -11.55 -5.28
C PRO A 29 -19.24 -11.45 -3.79
N LEU A 30 -18.77 -10.28 -3.38
CA LEU A 30 -18.53 -9.97 -1.97
C LEU A 30 -19.80 -9.40 -1.35
N ASP A 31 -20.32 -10.09 -0.34
CA ASP A 31 -21.28 -9.49 0.59
C ASP A 31 -20.61 -8.45 1.50
N ASP A 32 -21.40 -7.83 2.37
CA ASP A 32 -20.91 -6.76 3.24
C ASP A 32 -19.88 -7.26 4.27
N GLU A 33 -20.03 -8.50 4.76
CA GLU A 33 -19.10 -9.12 5.71
C GLU A 33 -17.75 -9.40 5.04
N MET A 34 -17.77 -9.99 3.84
CA MET A 34 -16.58 -10.27 3.06
C MET A 34 -15.88 -8.98 2.62
N ARG A 35 -16.62 -7.93 2.24
CA ARG A 35 -16.03 -6.62 1.92
C ARG A 35 -15.30 -6.02 3.13
N ALA A 36 -15.92 -6.08 4.31
CA ALA A 36 -15.29 -5.62 5.54
C ALA A 36 -14.02 -6.43 5.88
N ALA A 37 -14.06 -7.75 5.73
CA ALA A 37 -12.93 -8.63 5.97
C ALA A 37 -11.76 -8.34 5.01
N VAL A 38 -12.05 -8.15 3.72
CA VAL A 38 -11.06 -7.79 2.69
C VAL A 38 -10.40 -6.44 3.01
N ASP A 39 -11.18 -5.42 3.37
CA ASP A 39 -10.63 -4.11 3.74
C ASP A 39 -9.73 -4.22 4.97
N ALA A 40 -10.20 -4.87 6.03
CA ALA A 40 -9.47 -5.06 7.27
C ALA A 40 -8.15 -5.82 7.07
N ALA A 41 -8.13 -6.82 6.19
CA ALA A 41 -6.94 -7.61 5.90
C ALA A 41 -5.94 -6.85 5.00
N LEU A 42 -6.41 -6.23 3.92
CA LEU A 42 -5.53 -5.64 2.90
C LEU A 42 -5.03 -4.24 3.27
N ARG A 43 -5.87 -3.40 3.88
CA ARG A 43 -5.52 -2.01 4.24
C ARG A 43 -4.21 -1.88 5.03
N PRO A 44 -3.94 -2.65 6.09
CA PRO A 44 -2.67 -2.54 6.83
C PRO A 44 -1.47 -2.99 5.99
N ILE A 45 -1.64 -4.00 5.12
CA ILE A 45 -0.57 -4.51 4.26
C ILE A 45 -0.18 -3.45 3.23
N LEU A 46 -1.16 -2.88 2.53
CA LEU A 46 -0.94 -1.87 1.49
C LEU A 46 -0.33 -0.59 2.09
N LYS A 47 -0.80 -0.13 3.25
CA LYS A 47 -0.19 1.01 3.98
C LYS A 47 1.27 0.77 4.31
N ARG A 48 1.63 -0.42 4.82
CA ARG A 48 3.04 -0.77 5.10
C ARG A 48 3.90 -0.76 3.84
N ARG A 49 3.38 -1.25 2.71
CA ARG A 49 4.10 -1.21 1.43
C ARG A 49 4.31 0.23 0.96
N LEU A 50 3.27 1.06 1.01
CA LEU A 50 3.33 2.48 0.66
C LEU A 50 4.38 3.21 1.49
N ASN A 51 4.36 3.05 2.81
CA ASN A 51 5.31 3.71 3.70
C ASN A 51 6.77 3.30 3.40
N ARG A 52 7.01 2.04 3.05
CA ARG A 52 8.36 1.59 2.64
C ARG A 52 8.81 2.25 1.33
N LEU A 53 7.92 2.38 0.34
CA LEU A 53 8.26 3.06 -0.91
C LEU A 53 8.54 4.55 -0.68
N ILE A 54 7.74 5.21 0.16
CA ILE A 54 7.96 6.62 0.52
C ILE A 54 9.32 6.78 1.22
N ALA A 55 9.61 5.93 2.22
CA ALA A 55 10.87 5.99 2.96
C ALA A 55 12.10 5.73 2.07
N ASN A 56 12.01 4.78 1.14
CA ASN A 56 13.09 4.47 0.21
C ASN A 56 13.32 5.58 -0.84
N ASN A 57 12.31 6.40 -1.11
CA ASN A 57 12.40 7.53 -2.04
C ASN A 57 12.80 8.85 -1.36
N GLN A 58 13.01 8.87 -0.04
CA GLN A 58 13.57 10.05 0.62
C GLN A 58 15.09 10.08 0.39
N PRO A 59 15.65 11.21 -0.10
CA PRO A 59 17.09 11.35 -0.16
C PRO A 59 17.62 11.22 1.27
N ARG A 60 18.55 10.27 1.49
CA ARG A 60 19.28 10.19 2.75
C ARG A 60 19.86 11.58 2.99
N ALA A 61 19.43 12.23 4.06
CA ALA A 61 20.06 13.47 4.50
C ALA A 61 21.55 13.19 4.54
N ILE A 62 22.32 13.95 3.77
CA ILE A 62 23.78 13.86 3.77
C ILE A 62 24.17 14.21 5.21
N GLU A 63 24.54 13.20 5.98
CA GLU A 63 25.23 13.37 7.24
C GLU A 63 26.57 14.00 6.87
N HIS A 64 26.62 15.33 6.87
CA HIS A 64 27.87 16.07 6.86
C HIS A 64 28.51 15.84 8.22
N ASP A 65 29.27 14.75 8.30
CA ASP A 65 30.31 14.55 9.31
C ASP A 65 31.34 15.66 9.11
N HIS A 66 31.12 16.81 9.76
CA HIS A 66 32.14 17.81 9.92
C HIS A 66 32.98 17.40 11.12
N HIS A 67 33.94 16.52 10.86
CA HIS A 67 35.14 16.37 11.68
C HIS A 67 35.82 17.74 11.76
N LEU A 68 35.53 18.50 12.82
CA LEU A 68 36.36 19.63 13.20
C LEU A 68 37.44 19.09 14.14
N HIS A 69 38.63 18.88 13.57
CA HIS A 69 39.90 18.91 14.31
C HIS A 69 40.09 20.32 14.87
N ASP A 70 40.31 20.45 16.17
CA ASP A 70 41.48 21.11 16.81
C ASP A 70 41.33 21.14 18.34
#